data_AF-A0A3D4RV33-F1
#
_entry.id   AF-A0A3D4RV33-F1
#
_cell.length_a   1.000
_cell.length_b   1.000
_cell.length_c   1.000
_cell.angle_alpha   90.00
_cell.angle_beta   90.00
_cell.angle_gamma   90.00
#
_symmetry.space_group_name_H-M   'P 1'
#
loop_
_entity.id
_entity.type
_entity.pdbx_description
1 polymer ?
#
loop_
_entity_poly.entity_id
_entity_poly.type
_entity_poly.pdbx_seq_one_letter_code
_entity_poly.pdbx_strand_id
1 'polypeptide(L)' 'MNRPEGQALAPAWDIDPAYAERLCAAASAGVEIIALRMLHRPEGIDTAEQLPVDLTLPASAGE' A
#
# COMPACT_ATOMS: atom_id res chain seq x y z
N MET A 1 -3.43 1.52 -6.76
CA MET A 1 -2.82 0.27 -7.22
C MET A 1 -3.06 0.11 -8.72
N ASN A 2 -2.02 0.30 -9.52
CA ASN A 2 -2.11 0.22 -10.98
C ASN A 2 -1.94 -1.20 -11.54
N ARG A 3 -1.28 -2.09 -10.80
CA ARG A 3 -1.09 -3.49 -11.21
C ARG A 3 -2.28 -4.33 -10.78
N PRO A 4 -3.00 -5.00 -11.69
CA PRO A 4 -4.22 -5.75 -11.33
C PRO A 4 -3.94 -6.90 -10.35
N GLU A 5 -2.71 -7.42 -10.32
CA GLU A 5 -2.31 -8.53 -9.44
C GLU A 5 -2.13 -8.09 -7.98
N GLY A 6 -1.97 -6.79 -7.70
CA GLY A 6 -1.75 -6.30 -6.33
C GLY A 6 -3.01 -6.38 -5.49
N GLN A 7 -2.98 -7.08 -4.36
CA GLN A 7 -4.18 -7.36 -3.53
C GLN A 7 -4.30 -6.46 -2.30
N ALA A 8 -3.22 -5.83 -1.87
CA ALA A 8 -3.15 -4.91 -0.74
C ALA A 8 -2.05 -3.87 -0.97
N LEU A 9 -2.05 -2.80 -0.18
CA LEU A 9 -0.93 -1.87 -0.07
C LEU A 9 -0.20 -2.13 1.24
N ALA A 10 1.10 -2.35 1.16
CA ALA A 10 2.00 -2.38 2.30
C ALA A 10 3.25 -1.55 1.99
N PRO A 11 3.94 -0.99 3.00
CA PRO A 11 5.27 -0.43 2.79
C PRO A 11 6.21 -1.48 2.22
N ALA A 12 7.13 -1.06 1.36
CA ALA A 12 8.24 -1.91 0.95
C ALA A 12 9.32 -1.88 2.04
N TRP A 13 9.08 -2.55 3.16
CA TRP A 13 9.88 -2.51 4.39
C TRP A 13 11.39 -2.65 4.16
N ASP A 14 11.80 -3.56 3.27
CA ASP A 14 13.21 -3.84 3.01
C ASP A 14 13.85 -2.91 1.97
N ILE A 15 13.05 -2.20 1.18
CA ILE A 15 13.54 -1.28 0.14
C ILE A 15 13.77 0.11 0.73
N ASP A 16 12.81 0.62 1.50
CA ASP A 16 12.91 1.91 2.20
C ASP A 16 12.30 1.80 3.61
N PRO A 17 13.09 1.36 4.60
CA PRO A 17 12.62 1.23 5.97
C PRO A 17 12.26 2.58 6.59
N ALA A 18 12.95 3.67 6.21
CA ALA A 18 12.68 5.00 6.75
C ALA A 18 11.32 5.54 6.28
N TYR A 19 10.94 5.27 5.02
CA TYR A 19 9.59 5.58 4.54
C TYR A 19 8.53 4.74 5.25
N ALA A 20 8.79 3.44 5.45
CA ALA A 20 7.86 2.56 6.14
C ALA A 20 7.56 3.02 7.58
N GLU A 21 8.61 3.36 8.34
CA GLU A 21 8.49 3.93 9.70
C GLU A 21 7.65 5.21 9.69
N ARG A 22 7.93 6.12 8.74
CA ARG A 22 7.20 7.38 8.62
C ARG A 22 5.74 7.20 8.21
N LEU A 23 5.44 6.24 7.33
CA LEU A 23 4.07 5.94 6.94
C LEU A 23 3.26 5.41 8.13
N CYS A 24 3.87 4.56 8.96
CA CYS A 24 3.24 4.04 10.17
C CYS A 24 3.02 5.14 11.21
N ALA A 25 3.99 6.04 11.38
CA ALA A 25 3.86 7.20 12.27
C ALA A 25 2.75 8.15 11.80
N ALA A 26 2.65 8.41 10.49
CA ALA A 26 1.58 9.23 9.92
C ALA A 26 0.19 8.61 10.17
N ALA A 27 0.03 7.31 9.90
CA ALA A 27 -1.21 6.60 10.19
C ALA A 27 -1.59 6.69 11.68
N SER A 28 -0.62 6.49 12.57
CA SER A 28 -0.83 6.58 14.02
C SER A 28 -1.17 7.99 14.51
N ALA A 29 -0.73 9.03 13.78
CA ALA A 29 -1.09 10.41 14.02
C ALA A 29 -2.48 10.81 13.45
N GLY A 30 -3.19 9.87 12.83
CA GLY A 30 -4.54 10.08 12.29
C GLY A 30 -4.59 10.44 10.80
N VAL A 31 -3.49 10.28 10.07
CA VAL A 31 -3.51 10.42 8.61
C VAL A 31 -4.19 9.19 8.01
N GLU A 32 -5.25 9.41 7.23
CA GLU A 32 -5.95 8.35 6.51
C GLU A 32 -5.15 7.89 5.28
N ILE A 33 -4.91 6.59 5.17
CA ILE A 33 -4.22 5.99 4.02
C ILE A 33 -5.27 5.29 3.16
N ILE A 34 -5.42 5.75 1.93
CA ILE A 34 -6.40 5.23 0.98
C ILE A 34 -5.66 4.51 -0.16
N ALA A 35 -5.93 3.21 -0.33
CA ALA A 35 -5.44 2.44 -1.45
C ALA A 35 -6.61 2.10 -2.39
N LEU A 36 -6.60 2.63 -3.62
CA LEU A 36 -7.64 2.36 -4.62
C LEU A 36 -7.11 1.49 -5.76
N ARG A 37 -7.91 0.57 -6.27
CA ARG A 37 -7.69 -0.07 -7.57
C ARG A 37 -7.84 0.97 -8.68
N MET A 38 -6.90 0.96 -9.62
CA MET A 38 -7.05 1.64 -10.89
C MET A 38 -7.41 0.61 -11.97
N LEU A 39 -8.46 0.87 -12.74
CA LEU A 39 -8.85 0.05 -13.89
C LEU A 39 -8.41 0.75 -15.17
N HIS A 40 -7.51 0.12 -15.92
CA HIS A 40 -7.04 0.63 -17.19
C HIS A 40 -7.92 0.09 -18.31
N ARG A 41 -8.49 0.98 -19.11
CA ARG A 41 -9.31 0.69 -20.29
C ARG A 41 -8.68 1.36 -21.51
N PRO A 42 -9.00 0.92 -22.75
CA PRO A 42 -8.52 1.60 -23.94
C PRO A 42 -8.88 3.10 -23.96
N GLU A 43 -10.00 3.48 -23.34
CA GLU A 43 -10.52 4.86 -23.34
C GLU A 43 -10.01 5.71 -22.17
N GLY A 44 -9.36 5.12 -21.17
CA GLY A 44 -8.90 5.85 -19.99
C GLY A 44 -8.62 5.00 -18.75
N ILE A 45 -8.58 5.67 -17.60
CA ILE A 45 -8.32 5.07 -16.30
C ILE A 45 -9.43 5.46 -15.34
N ASP A 46 -10.09 4.45 -14.75
CA ASP A 46 -11.11 4.63 -13.71
C ASP A 46 -10.57 4.20 -12.34
N THR A 47 -11.18 4.71 -11.26
CA THR A 47 -11.02 4.13 -9.92
C THR A 47 -12.06 3.02 -9.70
N ALA A 48 -11.68 1.99 -8.95
CA ALA A 48 -12.58 0.90 -8.57
C ALA A 48 -12.55 0.66 -7.05
N GLU A 49 -12.37 -0.58 -6.60
CA GLU A 49 -12.46 -0.95 -5.20
C GLU A 49 -11.34 -0.34 -4.34
N GLN A 50 -11.65 -0.07 -3.07
CA GLN A 50 -10.62 0.15 -2.06
C GLN A 50 -9.95 -1.19 -1.71
N LEU A 51 -8.63 -1.16 -1.64
CA LEU A 51 -7.81 -2.31 -1.26
C LEU A 51 -7.40 -2.20 0.20
N PRO A 52 -7.18 -3.34 0.88
CA PRO A 52 -6.62 -3.36 2.22
C PRO A 52 -5.28 -2.62 2.29
N VAL A 53 -5.05 -1.93 3.40
CA VAL A 53 -3.76 -1.35 3.77
C VAL A 53 -3.21 -2.18 4.93
N ASP A 54 -2.01 -2.72 4.77
CA ASP A 54 -1.31 -3.50 5.80
C ASP A 54 -0.03 -2.77 6.22
N LEU A 55 0.00 -2.32 7.48
CA LEU A 55 1.15 -1.66 8.10
C LEU A 55 1.84 -2.58 9.12
N THR A 56 1.55 -3.88 9.09
CA THR A 56 2.20 -4.86 9.96
C THR A 56 3.61 -5.11 9.43
N LEU A 57 4.62 -4.90 10.27
CA LEU A 57 5.99 -5.27 9.94
C LEU A 57 6.03 -6.79 9.69
N PRO A 58 6.50 -7.26 8.53
CA PRO A 58 6.63 -8.69 8.27
C PRO A 58 7.57 -9.30 9.29
N ALA A 59 7.23 -10.49 9.79
CA ALA A 59 8.17 -11.27 10.57
C ALA A 59 9.45 -11.42 9.75
N SER A 60 10.60 -11.08 10.34
CA SER A 60 11.90 -11.33 9.72
C SER A 60 11.89 -12.77 9.22
N ALA A 61 12.07 -12.97 7.92
CA ALA A 61 12.27 -14.30 7.39
C ALA A 61 13.55 -14.81 8.07
N GLY A 62 13.39 -15.72 9.04
CA GLY A 62 14.52 -16.31 9.73
C GLY A 62 15.44 -16.96 8.71
N GLU A 63 16.72 -16.59 8.74
CA GLU A 63 17.82 -17.36 8.16
C GLU A 63 18.17 -18.55 9.07
#